data_AF-A0A329MIP7-F1
#
_entry.id   AF-A0A329MIP7-F1
#
_cell.length_a   1.000
_cell.length_b   1.000
_cell.length_c   1.000
_cell.angle_alpha   90.00
_cell.angle_beta   90.00
_cell.angle_gamma   90.00
#
_symmetry.space_group_name_H-M   'P 1'
#
loop_
_entity.id
_entity.type
_entity.pdbx_description
1 polymer ?
#
loop_
_entity_poly.entity_id
_entity_poly.type
_entity_poly.pdbx_seq_one_letter_code
_entity_poly.pdbx_strand_id
1 'polypeptide(L)'
;MYIVFLVQQKLYILPSRKAEGPDTKHTFVIETLEEYMHKKRHLRLKGRLPYISALILLSLAIIWPHAAAHAQTNAAKSLSVIVKASPASEFQTRLDIYSHKILKSISALEPIDQVRQEDSDVEIVVHDASGSDRTYVLSGDGSLIEKSAGKVLLPPPQLREQLKQTADRVRDIHYGKLTPWEQAKQIVSKKDIVTVIDLETGLRFRAQRRAGSSHADVQPVTKEDTRIMKQIYGGKWSWKRRAILVIKGRERIAGSMHGMPHGGDGIPDNDFKGHFCIHFQNSVTHGTGNLDMAHQLMVMKAAGKLRTYLAERNPYELVELFMSALNQHDRYTASLMLSQEAKRQFAEEGEDDPSVESIQRLSPPNRDSDSSGLVALEVPVDTVITMQNHLKERRKLHFVLKRASVKEPWKIERIDNIPD
;
A
#
# COMPACT_ATOMS: atom_id res chain seq x y z
N MET A 1 -25.80 -14.75 -10.30
CA MET A 1 -24.63 -14.01 -10.84
C MET A 1 -24.43 -12.73 -10.03
N TYR A 2 -23.55 -12.69 -9.02
CA TYR A 2 -23.41 -11.48 -8.20
C TYR A 2 -22.72 -10.36 -8.99
N ILE A 3 -23.25 -9.14 -8.89
CA ILE A 3 -22.65 -7.94 -9.49
C ILE A 3 -21.91 -7.21 -8.38
N VAL A 4 -20.63 -6.92 -8.62
CA VAL A 4 -19.74 -6.24 -7.69
C VAL A 4 -19.55 -4.81 -8.18
N PHE A 5 -19.91 -3.83 -7.34
CA PHE A 5 -19.70 -2.41 -7.63
C PHE A 5 -18.55 -1.86 -6.81
N LEU A 6 -17.69 -1.07 -7.46
CA LEU A 6 -16.66 -0.26 -6.81
C LEU A 6 -17.10 1.21 -6.83
N VAL A 7 -17.51 1.75 -5.68
CA VAL A 7 -17.79 3.19 -5.51
C VAL A 7 -16.91 3.68 -4.37
N GLN A 8 -16.03 4.66 -4.64
CA GLN A 8 -15.07 5.18 -3.65
C GLN A 8 -14.28 4.07 -2.92
N GLN A 9 -13.92 2.98 -3.61
CA GLN A 9 -13.18 1.83 -3.07
C GLN A 9 -13.93 1.02 -1.99
N LYS A 10 -15.24 1.23 -1.80
CA LYS A 10 -16.10 0.27 -1.12
C LYS A 10 -16.61 -0.78 -2.11
N LEU A 11 -16.42 -2.05 -1.76
CA LEU A 11 -16.93 -3.18 -2.53
C LEU A 11 -18.34 -3.52 -2.07
N TYR A 12 -19.34 -3.34 -2.93
CA TYR A 12 -20.71 -3.75 -2.65
C TYR A 12 -21.02 -5.03 -3.42
N ILE A 13 -21.33 -6.12 -2.71
CA ILE A 13 -21.85 -7.35 -3.30
C ILE A 13 -23.38 -7.31 -3.20
N LEU A 14 -24.06 -7.03 -4.31
CA LEU A 14 -25.52 -7.08 -4.35
C LEU A 14 -26.01 -8.46 -4.85
N PRO A 15 -27.02 -9.06 -4.20
CA PRO A 15 -27.62 -10.29 -4.70
C PRO A 15 -28.32 -10.03 -6.04
N SER A 16 -27.98 -10.84 -7.06
CA SER A 16 -28.66 -10.80 -8.36
C SER A 16 -30.04 -11.44 -8.25
N ARG A 17 -31.06 -10.74 -8.77
CA ARG A 17 -32.35 -11.38 -9.08
C ARG A 17 -32.15 -12.36 -10.25
N LYS A 18 -32.41 -13.64 -9.95
CA LYS A 18 -32.63 -14.82 -10.81
C LYS A 18 -31.86 -14.94 -12.14
N ALA A 19 -31.10 -16.02 -12.27
CA ALA A 19 -31.02 -16.80 -13.50
C ALA A 19 -30.96 -18.29 -13.11
N GLU A 20 -31.98 -19.04 -13.50
CA GLU A 20 -32.11 -20.49 -13.34
C GLU A 20 -31.34 -21.19 -14.48
N GLY A 21 -30.59 -22.25 -14.18
CA GLY A 21 -29.90 -23.09 -15.16
C GLY A 21 -28.70 -23.84 -14.56
N PRO A 22 -28.64 -25.18 -14.62
CA PRO A 22 -27.65 -25.97 -13.90
C PRO A 22 -26.39 -26.23 -14.74
N ASP A 23 -25.68 -25.18 -15.21
CA ASP A 23 -24.30 -25.37 -15.73
C ASP A 23 -23.46 -24.09 -15.93
N THR A 24 -23.57 -23.08 -15.06
CA THR A 24 -22.75 -21.86 -15.19
C THR A 24 -21.51 -21.89 -14.32
N LYS A 25 -20.33 -22.01 -14.96
CA LYS A 25 -19.05 -21.53 -14.39
C LYS A 25 -19.23 -20.07 -13.95
N HIS A 26 -18.98 -19.78 -12.68
CA HIS A 26 -19.13 -18.43 -12.12
C HIS A 26 -17.93 -17.55 -12.52
N THR A 27 -18.08 -16.78 -13.59
CA THR A 27 -17.16 -15.68 -13.93
C THR A 27 -17.74 -14.37 -13.40
N PHE A 28 -16.98 -13.64 -12.59
CA PHE A 28 -17.37 -12.32 -12.08
C PHE A 28 -16.82 -11.22 -13.01
N VAL A 29 -17.68 -10.29 -13.42
CA VAL A 29 -17.30 -9.11 -14.20
C VAL A 29 -17.27 -7.91 -13.25
N ILE A 30 -16.11 -7.26 -13.13
CA ILE A 30 -15.96 -6.00 -12.39
C ILE A 30 -16.29 -4.88 -13.38
N GLU A 31 -17.35 -4.12 -13.13
CA GLU A 31 -17.70 -2.90 -13.89
C GLU A 31 -17.64 -1.70 -12.94
N THR A 32 -17.09 -0.58 -13.41
CA THR A 32 -17.21 0.71 -12.72
C THR A 32 -18.64 1.25 -12.85
N LEU A 33 -19.09 2.07 -11.88
CA LEU A 33 -20.43 2.68 -11.93
C LEU A 33 -20.59 3.55 -13.20
N GLU A 34 -19.52 4.18 -13.65
CA GLU A 34 -19.47 4.95 -14.90
C GLU A 34 -19.68 4.07 -16.15
N GLU A 35 -19.04 2.89 -16.22
CA GLU A 35 -19.22 1.94 -17.33
C GLU A 35 -20.64 1.38 -17.42
N TYR A 36 -21.27 1.07 -16.28
CA TYR A 36 -22.67 0.61 -16.24
C TYR A 36 -23.63 1.70 -16.75
N MET A 37 -23.43 2.94 -16.31
CA MET A 37 -24.24 4.09 -16.74
C MET A 37 -24.03 4.44 -18.22
N HIS A 38 -22.81 4.24 -18.74
CA HIS A 38 -22.52 4.43 -20.16
C HIS A 38 -23.18 3.36 -21.04
N LYS A 39 -23.20 2.09 -20.61
CA LYS A 39 -23.91 1.01 -21.32
C LYS A 39 -25.42 1.23 -21.39
N LYS A 40 -26.04 1.73 -20.33
CA LYS A 40 -27.50 2.01 -20.31
C LYS A 40 -27.93 3.17 -21.21
N ARG A 41 -27.03 4.11 -21.54
CA ARG A 41 -27.32 5.21 -22.47
C ARG A 41 -27.58 4.76 -23.92
N HIS A 42 -27.23 3.53 -24.29
CA HIS A 42 -27.48 2.99 -25.64
C HIS A 42 -28.79 2.22 -25.81
N LEU A 43 -29.61 2.04 -24.76
CA LEU A 43 -30.99 1.55 -24.94
C LEU A 43 -31.90 2.70 -25.37
N ARG A 44 -31.97 2.92 -26.70
CA ARG A 44 -33.00 3.76 -27.34
C ARG A 44 -34.39 3.14 -27.12
N LEU A 45 -35.23 3.77 -26.32
CA LEU A 45 -36.69 3.63 -26.41
C LEU A 45 -37.15 4.29 -27.72
N LYS A 46 -37.61 3.47 -28.68
CA LYS A 46 -38.37 3.92 -29.85
C LYS A 46 -39.84 4.13 -29.44
N GLY A 47 -40.37 5.33 -29.67
CA GLY A 47 -41.80 5.55 -29.95
C GLY A 47 -42.55 6.54 -29.04
N ARG A 48 -42.81 7.74 -29.59
CA ARG A 48 -44.05 8.58 -29.59
C ARG A 48 -44.78 8.78 -28.23
N LEU A 49 -45.03 9.98 -27.69
CA LEU A 49 -45.59 11.25 -28.21
C LEU A 49 -45.29 12.41 -27.17
N PRO A 50 -45.74 13.68 -27.31
CA PRO A 50 -44.90 14.86 -27.14
C PRO A 50 -45.36 15.84 -26.03
N TYR A 51 -44.60 16.94 -25.84
CA TYR A 51 -44.92 18.15 -25.08
C TYR A 51 -45.27 18.02 -23.59
N ILE A 52 -44.24 18.14 -22.73
CA ILE A 52 -44.16 19.29 -21.81
C ILE A 52 -42.68 19.74 -21.79
N SER A 53 -42.35 20.63 -22.71
CA SER A 53 -41.17 21.48 -22.62
C SER A 53 -41.43 22.57 -21.58
N ALA A 54 -40.37 23.01 -20.89
CA ALA A 54 -40.33 24.21 -20.06
C ALA A 54 -41.02 24.14 -18.69
N LEU A 55 -40.36 23.47 -17.71
CA LEU A 55 -40.41 23.85 -16.28
C LEU A 55 -39.39 23.09 -15.40
N ILE A 56 -38.19 22.79 -15.93
CA ILE A 56 -37.05 22.32 -15.11
C ILE A 56 -35.75 22.98 -15.61
N LEU A 57 -35.81 24.30 -15.71
CA LEU A 57 -34.64 25.18 -15.66
C LEU A 57 -35.07 26.25 -14.66
N LEU A 58 -34.27 26.44 -13.60
CA LEU A 58 -34.49 27.39 -12.49
C LEU A 58 -35.27 26.90 -11.25
N SER A 59 -34.85 25.78 -10.66
CA SER A 59 -34.96 25.59 -9.20
C SER A 59 -34.01 24.48 -8.76
N LEU A 60 -32.79 24.83 -8.34
CA LEU A 60 -31.93 24.10 -7.38
C LEU A 60 -30.59 24.85 -7.24
N ALA A 61 -30.68 26.16 -6.99
CA ALA A 61 -29.73 26.86 -6.16
C ALA A 61 -30.50 27.24 -4.89
N ILE A 62 -29.86 27.07 -3.73
CA ILE A 62 -30.36 27.38 -2.39
C ILE A 62 -31.26 26.29 -1.78
N ILE A 63 -30.63 25.21 -1.35
CA ILE A 63 -31.01 24.52 -0.11
C ILE A 63 -29.72 24.36 0.71
N TRP A 64 -29.38 25.36 1.52
CA TRP A 64 -28.99 25.02 2.90
C TRP A 64 -30.30 24.69 3.62
N PRO A 65 -30.39 23.70 4.53
CA PRO A 65 -29.75 23.88 5.83
C PRO A 65 -29.36 22.56 6.55
N HIS A 66 -28.62 22.68 7.65
CA HIS A 66 -28.85 21.92 8.91
C HIS A 66 -29.55 20.54 8.82
N ALA A 67 -28.95 19.59 8.10
CA ALA A 67 -29.30 18.16 8.19
C ALA A 67 -28.06 17.27 8.48
N ALA A 68 -26.98 17.89 8.96
CA ALA A 68 -25.79 17.20 9.48
C ALA A 68 -25.89 16.90 10.98
N ALA A 69 -27.03 17.18 11.61
CA ALA A 69 -27.37 16.72 12.94
C ALA A 69 -28.69 15.95 12.84
N HIS A 70 -28.71 14.69 13.30
CA HIS A 70 -29.85 13.76 13.33
C HIS A 70 -30.06 12.82 12.14
N ALA A 71 -28.98 12.48 11.42
CA ALA A 71 -28.89 11.15 10.80
C ALA A 71 -28.07 10.23 11.70
N GLN A 72 -28.56 9.98 12.92
CA GLN A 72 -28.13 8.81 13.67
C GLN A 72 -28.82 7.60 13.00
N THR A 73 -28.32 7.27 11.81
CA THR A 73 -28.71 6.04 11.12
C THR A 73 -28.38 4.90 12.07
N ASN A 74 -29.35 4.03 12.37
CA ASN A 74 -29.11 2.74 13.00
C ASN A 74 -28.03 2.02 12.17
N ALA A 75 -26.76 2.17 12.56
CA ALA A 75 -25.65 1.57 11.85
C ALA A 75 -25.78 0.06 12.06
N ALA A 76 -26.15 -0.66 11.00
CA ALA A 76 -26.27 -2.10 11.07
C ALA A 76 -24.90 -2.69 11.46
N LYS A 77 -24.90 -3.61 12.45
CA LYS A 77 -23.68 -4.32 12.85
C LYS A 77 -23.03 -4.95 11.62
N SER A 78 -21.74 -4.77 11.47
CA SER A 78 -20.98 -5.27 10.32
C SER A 78 -19.54 -5.58 10.72
N LEU A 79 -18.88 -6.35 9.86
CA LEU A 79 -17.45 -6.60 9.96
C LEU A 79 -16.78 -6.06 8.71
N SER A 80 -15.78 -5.21 8.86
CA SER A 80 -14.96 -4.72 7.77
C SER A 80 -13.65 -5.51 7.73
N VAL A 81 -13.31 -6.06 6.56
CA VAL A 81 -11.95 -6.51 6.26
C VAL A 81 -11.25 -5.39 5.49
N ILE A 82 -10.19 -4.82 6.06
CA ILE A 82 -9.49 -3.66 5.53
C ILE A 82 -8.04 -4.06 5.24
N VAL A 83 -7.55 -3.74 4.04
CA VAL A 83 -6.13 -3.89 3.67
C VAL A 83 -5.51 -2.51 3.48
N LYS A 84 -4.34 -2.30 4.08
CA LYS A 84 -3.56 -1.06 4.01
C LYS A 84 -2.06 -1.36 3.84
N ALA A 85 -1.35 -0.56 3.06
CA ALA A 85 0.09 -0.71 2.87
C ALA A 85 0.91 -0.34 4.12
N SER A 86 0.38 0.53 4.98
CA SER A 86 0.91 0.91 6.28
C SER A 86 -0.25 1.31 7.22
N PRO A 87 -0.04 1.36 8.55
CA PRO A 87 -1.08 1.81 9.49
C PRO A 87 -1.57 3.23 9.18
N ALA A 88 -0.64 4.13 8.79
CA ALA A 88 -0.91 5.53 8.48
C ALA A 88 -1.46 5.77 7.07
N SER A 89 -1.42 4.76 6.20
CA SER A 89 -1.92 4.88 4.83
C SER A 89 -3.39 5.32 4.81
N GLU A 90 -3.71 6.34 4.02
CA GLU A 90 -5.06 6.77 3.69
C GLU A 90 -5.67 5.88 2.59
N PHE A 91 -4.82 5.30 1.74
CA PHE A 91 -5.26 4.35 0.71
C PHE A 91 -5.57 2.98 1.35
N GLN A 92 -6.84 2.60 1.32
CA GLN A 92 -7.29 1.33 1.88
C GLN A 92 -8.34 0.68 1.00
N THR A 93 -8.29 -0.64 0.91
CA THR A 93 -9.37 -1.42 0.31
C THR A 93 -10.19 -2.02 1.43
N ARG A 94 -11.52 -1.85 1.38
CA ARG A 94 -12.44 -2.34 2.41
C ARG A 94 -13.53 -3.23 1.81
N LEU A 95 -13.80 -4.34 2.48
CA LEU A 95 -14.96 -5.19 2.26
C LEU A 95 -15.81 -5.30 3.53
N ASP A 96 -17.05 -4.84 3.44
CA ASP A 96 -18.02 -4.89 4.55
C ASP A 96 -18.86 -6.18 4.48
N ILE A 97 -18.97 -6.88 5.60
CA ILE A 97 -19.66 -8.16 5.76
C ILE A 97 -20.82 -7.99 6.74
N TYR A 98 -22.04 -8.24 6.27
CA TYR A 98 -23.28 -8.14 7.04
C TYR A 98 -23.82 -9.54 7.39
N SER A 99 -23.03 -10.34 8.11
CA SER A 99 -23.39 -11.70 8.49
C SER A 99 -23.61 -11.83 9.99
N HIS A 100 -24.87 -12.00 10.41
CA HIS A 100 -25.20 -12.20 11.82
C HIS A 100 -24.43 -13.38 12.42
N LYS A 101 -24.27 -14.49 11.67
CA LYS A 101 -23.53 -15.67 12.12
C LYS A 101 -22.09 -15.33 12.47
N ILE A 102 -21.37 -14.64 11.58
CA ILE A 102 -19.96 -14.26 11.79
C ILE A 102 -19.83 -13.30 12.96
N LEU A 103 -20.68 -12.26 13.01
CA LEU A 103 -20.65 -11.26 14.07
C LEU A 103 -20.91 -11.89 15.44
N LYS A 104 -21.90 -12.78 15.53
CA LYS A 104 -22.19 -13.53 16.77
C LYS A 104 -21.00 -14.41 17.17
N SER A 105 -20.38 -15.10 16.21
CA SER A 105 -19.21 -15.95 16.47
C SER A 105 -18.03 -15.16 17.01
N ILE A 106 -17.75 -13.96 16.48
CA ILE A 106 -16.63 -13.12 16.97
C ILE A 106 -16.97 -12.49 18.32
N SER A 107 -18.20 -12.01 18.50
CA SER A 107 -18.61 -11.37 19.77
C SER A 107 -18.62 -12.33 20.96
N ALA A 108 -18.70 -13.63 20.72
CA ALA A 108 -18.70 -14.67 21.74
C ALA A 108 -17.29 -15.20 22.07
N LEU A 109 -16.24 -14.69 21.39
CA LEU A 109 -14.87 -15.09 21.68
C LEU A 109 -14.37 -14.38 22.93
N GLU A 110 -13.81 -15.16 23.85
CA GLU A 110 -13.02 -14.64 24.95
C GLU A 110 -11.54 -14.63 24.56
N PRO A 111 -10.77 -13.61 25.00
CA PRO A 111 -9.33 -13.60 24.86
C PRO A 111 -8.68 -14.79 25.54
N ILE A 112 -7.67 -15.36 24.90
CA ILE A 112 -6.75 -16.29 25.58
C ILE A 112 -5.75 -15.49 26.41
N ASP A 113 -5.17 -16.14 27.44
CA ASP A 113 -4.12 -15.56 28.27
C ASP A 113 -2.78 -15.54 27.52
N GLN A 114 -2.75 -14.76 26.44
CA GLN A 114 -1.60 -14.54 25.61
C GLN A 114 -1.68 -13.12 25.04
N VAL A 115 -0.60 -12.37 25.21
CA VAL A 115 -0.40 -11.08 24.54
C VAL A 115 0.53 -11.32 23.36
N ARG A 116 0.07 -10.95 22.16
CA ARG A 116 0.84 -11.07 20.93
C ARG A 116 0.84 -9.75 20.19
N GLN A 117 1.96 -9.43 19.55
CA GLN A 117 2.05 -8.32 18.62
C GLN A 117 2.58 -8.85 17.29
N GLU A 118 1.84 -8.62 16.21
CA GLU A 118 2.17 -9.10 14.87
C GLU A 118 1.90 -7.97 13.87
N ASP A 119 2.82 -7.78 12.93
CA ASP A 119 2.58 -6.83 11.86
C ASP A 119 1.74 -7.50 10.78
N SER A 120 0.57 -6.96 10.49
CA SER A 120 -0.26 -7.36 9.35
C SER A 120 -0.66 -6.14 8.53
N ASP A 121 -0.87 -6.37 7.24
CA ASP A 121 -1.52 -5.43 6.32
C ASP A 121 -3.05 -5.50 6.40
N VAL A 122 -3.60 -6.46 7.16
CA VAL A 122 -5.04 -6.70 7.28
C VAL A 122 -5.54 -6.31 8.67
N GLU A 123 -6.53 -5.41 8.69
CA GLU A 123 -7.32 -5.07 9.86
C GLU A 123 -8.75 -5.63 9.72
N ILE A 124 -9.26 -6.16 10.83
CA ILE A 124 -10.65 -6.56 11.00
C ILE A 124 -11.31 -5.57 11.95
N VAL A 125 -12.29 -4.82 11.46
CA VAL A 125 -13.05 -3.87 12.29
C VAL A 125 -14.46 -4.42 12.49
N VAL A 126 -14.83 -4.66 13.74
CA VAL A 126 -16.18 -5.06 14.11
C VAL A 126 -16.93 -3.81 14.53
N HIS A 127 -17.95 -3.46 13.74
CA HIS A 127 -18.82 -2.31 13.97
C HIS A 127 -20.01 -2.73 14.80
N ASP A 128 -20.18 -2.11 15.97
CA ASP A 128 -21.37 -2.30 16.79
C ASP A 128 -22.47 -1.27 16.48
N ALA A 129 -23.72 -1.61 16.78
CA ALA A 129 -24.86 -0.72 16.60
C ALA A 129 -24.80 0.52 17.51
N SER A 130 -24.03 0.45 18.60
CA SER A 130 -23.74 1.55 19.52
C SER A 130 -22.70 2.54 18.98
N GLY A 131 -22.01 2.21 17.87
CA GLY A 131 -20.91 3.00 17.31
C GLY A 131 -19.54 2.74 17.95
N SER A 132 -19.44 1.80 18.90
CA SER A 132 -18.13 1.35 19.43
C SER A 132 -17.49 0.32 18.50
N ASP A 133 -16.47 0.76 17.75
CA ASP A 133 -15.70 -0.10 16.87
C ASP A 133 -14.60 -0.83 17.65
N ARG A 134 -14.42 -2.12 17.34
CA ARG A 134 -13.28 -2.92 17.82
C ARG A 134 -12.40 -3.31 16.65
N THR A 135 -11.11 -2.99 16.74
CA THR A 135 -10.13 -3.23 15.68
C THR A 135 -9.15 -4.32 16.06
N TYR A 136 -9.01 -5.29 15.17
CA TYR A 136 -8.10 -6.41 15.30
C TYR A 136 -7.14 -6.46 14.12
N VAL A 137 -5.93 -6.93 14.36
CA VAL A 137 -5.00 -7.40 13.34
C VAL A 137 -5.32 -8.87 13.03
N LEU A 138 -5.46 -9.21 11.74
CA LEU A 138 -5.56 -10.61 11.32
C LEU A 138 -4.15 -11.20 11.17
N SER A 139 -3.83 -12.18 12.00
CA SER A 139 -2.58 -12.93 11.98
C SER A 139 -2.51 -13.91 10.80
N GLY A 140 -1.28 -14.31 10.41
CA GLY A 140 -1.06 -15.37 9.41
C GLY A 140 -1.72 -16.72 9.74
N ASP A 141 -1.87 -17.03 11.04
CA ASP A 141 -2.57 -18.24 11.51
C ASP A 141 -4.12 -18.09 11.54
N GLY A 142 -4.62 -16.89 11.24
CA GLY A 142 -6.04 -16.53 11.21
C GLY A 142 -6.62 -16.13 12.57
N SER A 143 -5.80 -15.99 13.61
CA SER A 143 -6.22 -15.42 14.90
C SER A 143 -6.39 -13.91 14.80
N LEU A 144 -7.18 -13.33 15.71
CA LEU A 144 -7.42 -11.90 15.78
C LEU A 144 -6.68 -11.31 16.97
N ILE A 145 -5.83 -10.32 16.74
CA ILE A 145 -5.06 -9.66 17.79
C ILE A 145 -5.63 -8.25 17.98
N GLU A 146 -6.17 -7.95 19.16
CA GLU A 146 -6.73 -6.64 19.45
C GLU A 146 -5.66 -5.55 19.36
N LYS A 147 -5.89 -4.51 18.56
CA LYS A 147 -4.86 -3.49 18.26
C LYS A 147 -4.47 -2.65 19.47
N SER A 148 -5.38 -2.44 20.42
CA SER A 148 -5.16 -1.61 21.61
C SER A 148 -4.41 -2.35 22.73
N ALA A 149 -4.71 -3.64 22.93
CA ALA A 149 -4.26 -4.40 24.09
C ALA A 149 -3.38 -5.63 23.76
N GLY A 150 -3.26 -6.00 22.48
CA GLY A 150 -2.53 -7.20 22.05
C GLY A 150 -3.19 -8.52 22.45
N LYS A 151 -4.43 -8.46 22.97
CA LYS A 151 -5.21 -9.63 23.37
C LYS A 151 -5.56 -10.49 22.16
N VAL A 152 -5.30 -11.79 22.26
CA VAL A 152 -5.53 -12.73 21.16
C VAL A 152 -6.90 -13.38 21.30
N LEU A 153 -7.71 -13.31 20.24
CA LEU A 153 -8.89 -14.14 20.06
C LEU A 153 -8.57 -15.27 19.10
N LEU A 154 -9.05 -16.48 19.41
CA LEU A 154 -8.93 -17.66 18.56
C LEU A 154 -10.30 -18.03 17.95
N PRO A 155 -10.64 -17.52 16.75
CA PRO A 155 -11.86 -17.95 16.07
C PRO A 155 -11.83 -19.46 15.77
N PRO A 156 -12.99 -20.11 15.58
CA PRO A 156 -13.05 -21.50 15.12
C PRO A 156 -12.34 -21.69 13.77
N PRO A 157 -11.78 -22.87 13.47
CA PRO A 157 -10.98 -23.11 12.26
C PRO A 157 -11.66 -22.67 10.96
N GLN A 158 -12.96 -22.94 10.80
CA GLN A 158 -13.73 -22.56 9.62
C GLN A 158 -13.81 -21.03 9.46
N LEU A 159 -13.94 -20.30 10.56
CA LEU A 159 -13.98 -18.84 10.54
C LEU A 159 -12.60 -18.25 10.27
N ARG A 160 -11.53 -18.82 10.84
CA ARG A 160 -10.15 -18.40 10.52
C ARG A 160 -9.87 -18.51 9.02
N GLU A 161 -10.21 -19.65 8.42
CA GLU A 161 -10.03 -19.87 6.99
C GLU A 161 -10.89 -18.92 6.15
N GLN A 162 -12.15 -18.70 6.54
CA GLN A 162 -13.02 -17.75 5.85
C GLN A 162 -12.47 -16.31 5.91
N LEU A 163 -11.94 -15.87 7.05
CA LEU A 163 -11.35 -14.54 7.21
C LEU A 163 -10.08 -14.40 6.36
N LYS A 164 -9.21 -15.41 6.34
CA LYS A 164 -8.00 -15.43 5.50
C LYS A 164 -8.33 -15.35 4.02
N GLN A 165 -9.22 -16.21 3.53
CA GLN A 165 -9.67 -16.19 2.12
C GLN A 165 -10.29 -14.84 1.74
N THR A 166 -11.02 -14.23 2.67
CA THR A 166 -11.58 -12.89 2.44
C THR A 166 -10.48 -11.84 2.37
N ALA A 167 -9.53 -11.87 3.30
CA ALA A 167 -8.38 -10.96 3.31
C ALA A 167 -7.56 -11.09 2.01
N ASP A 168 -7.31 -12.30 1.52
CA ASP A 168 -6.59 -12.52 0.26
C ASP A 168 -7.31 -11.90 -0.94
N ARG A 169 -8.64 -12.02 -1.01
CA ARG A 169 -9.43 -11.33 -2.06
C ARG A 169 -9.33 -9.81 -1.96
N VAL A 170 -9.30 -9.27 -0.74
CA VAL A 170 -9.13 -7.82 -0.54
C VAL A 170 -7.71 -7.39 -0.93
N ARG A 171 -6.68 -8.19 -0.62
CA ARG A 171 -5.29 -7.96 -1.06
C ARG A 171 -5.14 -7.97 -2.58
N ASP A 172 -5.78 -8.91 -3.27
CA ASP A 172 -5.78 -8.98 -4.75
C ASP A 172 -6.36 -7.71 -5.40
N ILE A 173 -7.28 -7.05 -4.71
CA ILE A 173 -7.87 -5.78 -5.14
C ILE A 173 -7.01 -4.58 -4.70
N HIS A 174 -6.31 -4.68 -3.56
CA HIS A 174 -5.53 -3.60 -3.00
C HIS A 174 -4.16 -3.43 -3.68
N TYR A 175 -3.41 -4.53 -3.82
CA TYR A 175 -2.04 -4.52 -4.29
C TYR A 175 -1.93 -4.76 -5.79
N GLY A 176 -0.75 -4.47 -6.34
CA GLY A 176 -0.43 -4.71 -7.74
C GLY A 176 0.28 -6.04 -7.99
N LYS A 177 0.15 -6.55 -9.21
CA LYS A 177 0.91 -7.71 -9.65
C LYS A 177 2.39 -7.37 -9.70
N LEU A 178 3.21 -8.15 -8.99
CA LEU A 178 4.65 -8.10 -9.10
C LEU A 178 5.06 -8.53 -10.52
N THR A 179 5.54 -7.58 -11.32
CA THR A 179 5.80 -7.79 -12.75
C THR A 179 7.23 -7.35 -13.08
N PRO A 180 8.08 -8.26 -13.61
CA PRO A 180 9.42 -7.90 -14.07
C PRO A 180 9.39 -6.83 -15.16
N TRP A 181 10.41 -5.96 -15.19
CA TRP A 181 10.53 -4.87 -16.17
C TRP A 181 10.32 -5.33 -17.62
N GLU A 182 10.90 -6.48 -17.98
CA GLU A 182 10.81 -7.05 -19.32
C GLU A 182 9.37 -7.32 -19.77
N GLN A 183 8.47 -7.62 -18.83
CA GLN A 183 7.03 -7.77 -19.08
C GLN A 183 6.31 -6.43 -18.94
N ALA A 184 6.63 -5.64 -17.90
CA ALA A 184 5.99 -4.35 -17.64
C ALA A 184 6.16 -3.38 -18.82
N LYS A 185 7.30 -3.39 -19.51
CA LYS A 185 7.57 -2.54 -20.68
C LYS A 185 6.71 -2.87 -21.90
N GLN A 186 6.16 -4.08 -21.97
CA GLN A 186 5.21 -4.50 -23.01
C GLN A 186 3.78 -4.04 -22.66
N ILE A 187 3.41 -4.12 -21.38
CA ILE A 187 2.10 -3.68 -20.89
C ILE A 187 1.98 -2.15 -20.94
N VAL A 188 3.03 -1.44 -20.53
CA VAL A 188 3.11 0.02 -20.55
C VAL A 188 4.10 0.43 -21.64
N SER A 189 3.64 0.45 -22.89
CA SER A 189 4.44 0.79 -24.06
C SER A 189 4.76 2.29 -24.12
N LYS A 190 5.73 2.69 -24.96
CA LYS A 190 6.01 4.12 -25.17
C LYS A 190 4.77 4.84 -25.71
N LYS A 191 4.52 6.05 -25.24
CA LYS A 191 3.33 6.89 -25.45
C LYS A 191 2.05 6.42 -24.77
N ASP A 192 2.06 5.27 -24.09
CA ASP A 192 0.92 4.88 -23.27
C ASP A 192 0.73 5.84 -22.11
N ILE A 193 -0.54 6.20 -21.88
CA ILE A 193 -0.99 6.86 -20.67
C ILE A 193 -1.44 5.78 -19.67
N VAL A 194 -1.00 5.94 -18.42
CA VAL A 194 -1.33 5.09 -17.27
C VAL A 194 -1.86 5.95 -16.14
N THR A 195 -2.65 5.35 -15.24
CA THR A 195 -2.97 5.99 -13.95
C THR A 195 -1.99 5.49 -12.90
N VAL A 196 -1.37 6.41 -12.18
CA VAL A 196 -0.50 6.14 -11.04
C VAL A 196 -1.30 6.40 -9.77
N ILE A 197 -1.24 5.48 -8.81
CA ILE A 197 -1.88 5.59 -7.50
C ILE A 197 -0.80 5.44 -6.43
N ASP A 198 -0.67 6.41 -5.53
CA ASP A 198 0.21 6.32 -4.38
C ASP A 198 -0.42 5.52 -3.24
N LEU A 199 0.30 4.55 -2.69
CA LEU A 199 -0.24 3.62 -1.69
C LEU A 199 -0.33 4.18 -0.28
N GLU A 200 0.24 5.34 0.00
CA GLU A 200 0.08 5.97 1.31
C GLU A 200 -1.02 7.04 1.28
N THR A 201 -1.05 7.88 0.25
CA THR A 201 -2.04 8.99 0.16
C THR A 201 -3.32 8.60 -0.59
N GLY A 202 -3.28 7.56 -1.43
CA GLY A 202 -4.39 7.20 -2.31
C GLY A 202 -4.65 8.17 -3.46
N LEU A 203 -3.87 9.25 -3.54
CA LEU A 203 -3.93 10.22 -4.62
C LEU A 203 -3.57 9.59 -5.96
N ARG A 204 -4.20 10.09 -7.02
CA ARG A 204 -4.13 9.51 -8.35
C ARG A 204 -3.86 10.57 -9.39
N PHE A 205 -2.95 10.28 -10.31
CA PHE A 205 -2.65 11.14 -11.43
C PHE A 205 -2.32 10.30 -12.67
N ARG A 206 -2.43 10.90 -13.85
CA ARG A 206 -2.07 10.26 -15.11
C ARG A 206 -0.65 10.63 -15.50
N ALA A 207 0.08 9.64 -15.98
CA ALA A 207 1.41 9.82 -16.54
C ALA A 207 1.49 9.13 -17.91
N GLN A 208 2.29 9.68 -18.81
CA GLN A 208 2.60 9.07 -20.10
C GLN A 208 4.05 8.58 -20.10
N ARG A 209 4.28 7.33 -20.54
CA ARG A 209 5.64 6.84 -20.78
C ARG A 209 6.23 7.50 -22.02
N ARG A 210 7.36 8.19 -21.87
CA ARG A 210 8.07 8.90 -22.94
C ARG A 210 9.30 8.17 -23.42
N ALA A 211 10.04 7.55 -22.51
CA ALA A 211 11.29 6.86 -22.81
C ALA A 211 11.53 5.69 -21.85
N GLY A 212 12.79 5.42 -21.52
CA GLY A 212 13.22 4.38 -20.61
C GLY A 212 13.45 3.01 -21.27
N SER A 213 14.66 2.48 -21.12
CA SER A 213 15.09 1.15 -21.58
C SER A 213 15.11 0.11 -20.46
N SER A 214 15.40 0.54 -19.23
CA SER A 214 15.62 -0.32 -18.04
C SER A 214 14.60 -0.08 -16.92
N HIS A 215 13.78 0.96 -17.09
CA HIS A 215 12.61 1.34 -16.31
C HIS A 215 11.78 2.32 -17.17
N ALA A 216 10.66 2.83 -16.67
CA ALA A 216 9.81 3.75 -17.42
C ALA A 216 10.13 5.21 -17.10
N ASP A 217 10.61 5.96 -18.09
CA ASP A 217 10.70 7.42 -18.02
C ASP A 217 9.33 8.00 -18.39
N VAL A 218 8.67 8.66 -17.44
CA VAL A 218 7.28 9.10 -17.56
C VAL A 218 7.12 10.58 -17.22
N GLN A 219 6.07 11.20 -17.74
CA GLN A 219 5.72 12.59 -17.47
C GLN A 219 4.25 12.71 -17.10
N PRO A 220 3.87 13.57 -16.13
CA PRO A 220 2.46 13.88 -15.89
C PRO A 220 1.80 14.42 -17.17
N VAL A 221 0.55 14.04 -17.42
CA VAL A 221 -0.12 14.40 -18.68
C VAL A 221 -0.61 15.85 -18.68
N THR A 222 -1.00 16.38 -17.52
CA THR A 222 -1.58 17.73 -17.37
C THR A 222 -0.99 18.47 -16.17
N LYS A 223 -1.23 19.78 -16.09
CA LYS A 223 -0.88 20.60 -14.90
C LYS A 223 -1.50 20.08 -13.61
N GLU A 224 -2.72 19.56 -13.70
CA GLU A 224 -3.41 18.97 -12.55
C GLU A 224 -2.75 17.67 -12.12
N ASP A 225 -2.35 16.81 -13.06
CA ASP A 225 -1.59 15.59 -12.76
C ASP A 225 -0.26 15.93 -12.07
N THR A 226 0.43 16.98 -12.54
CA THR A 226 1.65 17.52 -11.92
C THR A 226 1.40 18.05 -10.51
N ARG A 227 0.31 18.79 -10.30
CA ARG A 227 -0.08 19.33 -9.00
C ARG A 227 -0.34 18.20 -7.99
N ILE A 228 -1.08 17.16 -8.40
CA ILE A 228 -1.36 15.99 -7.57
C ILE A 228 -0.06 15.25 -7.24
N MET A 229 0.81 15.02 -8.23
CA MET A 229 2.12 14.40 -8.00
C MET A 229 2.95 15.21 -6.99
N LYS A 230 2.98 16.53 -7.11
CA LYS A 230 3.67 17.40 -6.15
C LYS A 230 3.06 17.33 -4.75
N GLN A 231 1.73 17.19 -4.65
CA GLN A 231 1.01 17.03 -3.38
C GLN A 231 1.38 15.70 -2.69
N ILE A 232 1.55 14.60 -3.44
CA ILE A 232 2.04 13.31 -2.90
C ILE A 232 3.39 13.47 -2.19
N TYR A 233 4.23 14.39 -2.65
CA TYR A 233 5.53 14.71 -2.06
C TYR A 233 5.50 15.94 -1.12
N GLY A 234 4.34 16.28 -0.56
CA GLY A 234 4.22 17.37 0.43
C GLY A 234 4.51 18.76 -0.14
N GLY A 235 4.25 18.97 -1.43
CA GLY A 235 4.44 20.26 -2.10
C GLY A 235 5.87 20.54 -2.58
N LYS A 236 6.79 19.56 -2.49
CA LYS A 236 8.18 19.69 -2.95
C LYS A 236 8.56 18.52 -3.86
N TRP A 237 9.52 18.73 -4.76
CA TRP A 237 10.08 17.63 -5.54
C TRP A 237 11.08 16.83 -4.71
N SER A 238 11.11 15.51 -4.90
CA SER A 238 11.94 14.64 -4.08
C SER A 238 12.41 13.40 -4.83
N TRP A 239 13.62 12.96 -4.53
CA TRP A 239 14.13 11.66 -4.95
C TRP A 239 13.61 10.51 -4.08
N LYS A 240 12.84 10.77 -3.02
CA LYS A 240 12.31 9.71 -2.15
C LYS A 240 11.42 8.74 -2.95
N ARG A 241 11.66 7.45 -2.77
CA ARG A 241 10.93 6.37 -3.43
C ARG A 241 9.59 6.17 -2.74
N ARG A 242 8.54 6.02 -3.54
CA ARG A 242 7.18 5.71 -3.06
C ARG A 242 6.68 4.44 -3.70
N ALA A 243 5.88 3.68 -2.97
CA ALA A 243 5.20 2.49 -3.45
C ALA A 243 3.92 2.90 -4.18
N ILE A 244 3.77 2.48 -5.43
CA ILE A 244 2.67 2.90 -6.29
C ILE A 244 2.03 1.73 -7.03
N LEU A 245 0.79 1.93 -7.44
CA LEU A 245 0.12 1.09 -8.44
C LEU A 245 0.14 1.80 -9.79
N VAL A 246 0.49 1.07 -10.83
CA VAL A 246 0.36 1.52 -12.22
C VAL A 246 -0.81 0.79 -12.87
N ILE A 247 -1.83 1.54 -13.27
CA ILE A 247 -3.06 1.02 -13.87
C ILE A 247 -3.05 1.27 -15.38
N LYS A 248 -3.19 0.19 -16.16
CA LYS A 248 -3.31 0.21 -17.62
C LYS A 248 -4.42 -0.75 -18.05
N GLY A 249 -5.59 -0.21 -18.37
CA GLY A 249 -6.76 -1.03 -18.66
C GLY A 249 -7.15 -1.86 -17.44
N ARG A 250 -7.14 -3.20 -17.57
CA ARG A 250 -7.41 -4.14 -16.47
C ARG A 250 -6.16 -4.52 -15.68
N GLU A 251 -4.98 -4.19 -16.17
CA GLU A 251 -3.72 -4.51 -15.50
C GLU A 251 -3.46 -3.52 -14.36
N ARG A 252 -3.12 -4.06 -13.19
CA ARG A 252 -2.63 -3.31 -12.03
C ARG A 252 -1.27 -3.86 -11.67
N ILE A 253 -0.24 -3.06 -11.86
CA ILE A 253 1.15 -3.46 -11.68
C ILE A 253 1.72 -2.77 -10.44
N ALA A 254 2.43 -3.54 -9.61
CA ALA A 254 3.20 -2.99 -8.51
C ALA A 254 4.43 -2.25 -9.05
N GLY A 255 4.61 -1.00 -8.64
CA GLY A 255 5.72 -0.17 -9.08
C GLY A 255 6.26 0.70 -7.95
N SER A 256 7.35 1.39 -8.25
CA SER A 256 7.88 2.44 -7.39
C SER A 256 8.23 3.68 -8.22
N MET A 257 7.92 4.86 -7.72
CA MET A 257 8.30 6.13 -8.35
C MET A 257 9.14 6.98 -7.41
N HIS A 258 9.90 7.93 -7.98
CA HIS A 258 10.33 9.13 -7.27
C HIS A 258 9.68 10.38 -7.90
N GLY A 259 9.74 11.51 -7.20
CA GLY A 259 9.05 12.75 -7.57
C GLY A 259 9.89 13.77 -8.35
N MET A 260 11.22 13.63 -8.32
CA MET A 260 12.12 14.64 -8.87
C MET A 260 12.07 14.70 -10.41
N PRO A 261 11.75 15.87 -11.01
CA PRO A 261 11.89 16.08 -12.44
C PRO A 261 13.38 16.07 -12.85
N HIS A 262 13.72 15.31 -13.89
CA HIS A 262 15.07 15.25 -14.44
C HIS A 262 15.06 14.85 -15.92
N GLY A 263 16.22 14.97 -16.58
CA GLY A 263 16.39 14.60 -17.99
C GLY A 263 15.52 15.42 -18.95
N GLY A 264 15.22 14.83 -20.11
CA GLY A 264 14.49 15.51 -21.19
C GLY A 264 13.00 15.68 -20.93
N ASP A 265 12.47 16.81 -21.38
CA ASP A 265 11.05 17.15 -21.39
C ASP A 265 10.41 16.83 -22.75
N GLY A 266 9.12 16.52 -22.78
CA GLY A 266 8.44 16.09 -23.99
C GLY A 266 6.94 16.35 -24.05
N ILE A 267 6.29 16.70 -22.94
CA ILE A 267 4.89 17.10 -22.88
C ILE A 267 4.86 18.59 -22.54
N PRO A 268 4.55 19.48 -23.50
CA PRO A 268 4.46 20.90 -23.21
C PRO A 268 3.28 21.20 -22.26
N ASP A 269 3.37 22.33 -21.56
CA ASP A 269 2.29 22.92 -20.77
C ASP A 269 1.71 22.05 -19.63
N ASN A 270 2.47 21.09 -19.11
CA ASN A 270 2.10 20.29 -17.93
C ASN A 270 2.72 20.81 -16.61
N ASP A 271 3.49 21.90 -16.64
CA ASP A 271 4.23 22.46 -15.50
C ASP A 271 5.25 21.49 -14.83
N PHE A 272 5.70 20.46 -15.56
CA PHE A 272 6.66 19.46 -15.08
C PHE A 272 7.91 19.41 -16.00
N LYS A 273 9.02 19.97 -15.53
CA LYS A 273 10.23 20.18 -16.35
C LYS A 273 11.12 18.93 -16.44
N GLY A 274 10.80 18.02 -17.34
CA GLY A 274 11.57 16.78 -17.56
C GLY A 274 10.70 15.55 -17.42
N HIS A 275 11.25 14.45 -16.92
CA HIS A 275 10.52 13.22 -16.58
C HIS A 275 10.85 12.75 -15.16
N PHE A 276 10.08 11.77 -14.70
CA PHE A 276 10.38 11.00 -13.49
C PHE A 276 10.40 9.52 -13.82
N CYS A 277 11.04 8.71 -12.98
CA CYS A 277 11.17 7.28 -13.22
C CYS A 277 10.11 6.49 -12.46
N ILE A 278 9.53 5.49 -13.14
CA ILE A 278 8.80 4.40 -12.50
C ILE A 278 9.60 3.12 -12.70
N HIS A 279 10.00 2.52 -11.58
CA HIS A 279 10.66 1.23 -11.51
C HIS A 279 9.64 0.13 -11.25
N PHE A 280 9.88 -1.03 -11.87
CA PHE A 280 9.15 -2.27 -11.67
C PHE A 280 10.10 -3.32 -11.08
N GLN A 281 9.64 -4.57 -10.93
CA GLN A 281 10.51 -5.63 -10.44
C GLN A 281 11.71 -5.80 -11.38
N ASN A 282 12.92 -5.91 -10.82
CA ASN A 282 14.18 -6.06 -11.54
C ASN A 282 14.52 -4.89 -12.50
N SER A 283 13.85 -3.74 -12.37
CA SER A 283 14.33 -2.51 -13.01
C SER A 283 15.66 -2.06 -12.42
N VAL A 284 16.54 -1.53 -13.28
CA VAL A 284 17.86 -1.02 -12.89
C VAL A 284 17.98 0.48 -13.16
N THR A 285 18.89 1.14 -12.44
CA THR A 285 19.15 2.57 -12.58
C THR A 285 19.84 2.90 -13.90
N HIS A 286 19.65 4.14 -14.37
CA HIS A 286 20.44 4.69 -15.47
C HIS A 286 21.92 4.77 -15.09
N GLY A 287 22.80 4.58 -16.07
CA GLY A 287 24.26 4.73 -15.92
C GLY A 287 24.95 3.53 -15.29
N THR A 288 24.64 3.21 -14.03
CA THR A 288 25.33 2.15 -13.27
C THR A 288 24.81 0.75 -13.58
N GLY A 289 23.57 0.60 -14.07
CA GLY A 289 22.96 -0.71 -14.34
C GLY A 289 22.66 -1.52 -13.07
N ASN A 290 22.71 -0.89 -11.89
CA ASN A 290 22.52 -1.57 -10.62
C ASN A 290 21.03 -1.63 -10.23
N LEU A 291 20.69 -2.66 -9.45
CA LEU A 291 19.41 -2.70 -8.74
C LEU A 291 19.39 -1.62 -7.65
N ASP A 292 18.37 -0.77 -7.69
CA ASP A 292 18.07 0.19 -6.62
C ASP A 292 17.23 -0.50 -5.55
N MET A 293 17.84 -0.79 -4.39
CA MET A 293 17.18 -1.47 -3.28
C MET A 293 16.00 -0.69 -2.71
N ALA A 294 16.04 0.65 -2.71
CA ALA A 294 14.92 1.46 -2.26
C ALA A 294 13.72 1.32 -3.22
N HIS A 295 13.96 1.30 -4.53
CA HIS A 295 12.92 1.00 -5.50
C HIS A 295 12.39 -0.43 -5.36
N GLN A 296 13.25 -1.44 -5.21
CA GLN A 296 12.80 -2.82 -5.05
C GLN A 296 11.97 -3.01 -3.76
N LEU A 297 12.36 -2.37 -2.67
CA LEU A 297 11.61 -2.36 -1.41
C LEU A 297 10.19 -1.80 -1.61
N MET A 298 10.07 -0.67 -2.31
CA MET A 298 8.77 -0.06 -2.61
C MET A 298 7.93 -0.88 -3.61
N VAL A 299 8.56 -1.55 -4.57
CA VAL A 299 7.87 -2.50 -5.48
C VAL A 299 7.31 -3.69 -4.68
N MET A 300 8.08 -4.25 -3.73
CA MET A 300 7.60 -5.34 -2.86
C MET A 300 6.47 -4.87 -1.94
N LYS A 301 6.54 -3.64 -1.43
CA LYS A 301 5.44 -2.99 -0.70
C LYS A 301 4.19 -2.86 -1.59
N ALA A 302 4.34 -2.40 -2.82
CA ALA A 302 3.23 -2.27 -3.75
C ALA A 302 2.62 -3.60 -4.21
N ALA A 303 3.38 -4.68 -4.10
CA ALA A 303 2.91 -6.04 -4.40
C ALA A 303 2.31 -6.77 -3.20
N GLY A 304 2.25 -6.15 -2.01
CA GLY A 304 1.82 -6.84 -0.79
C GLY A 304 2.78 -7.92 -0.30
N LYS A 305 4.05 -7.89 -0.77
CA LYS A 305 5.07 -8.92 -0.50
C LYS A 305 6.17 -8.46 0.44
N LEU A 306 6.12 -7.22 0.92
CA LEU A 306 7.15 -6.61 1.76
C LEU A 306 7.58 -7.48 2.95
N ARG A 307 6.62 -8.02 3.71
CA ARG A 307 6.91 -8.83 4.90
C ARG A 307 7.66 -10.12 4.57
N THR A 308 7.14 -10.89 3.61
CA THR A 308 7.77 -12.13 3.16
C THR A 308 9.15 -11.83 2.56
N TYR A 309 9.24 -10.78 1.76
CA TYR A 309 10.51 -10.34 1.19
C TYR A 309 11.55 -10.05 2.28
N LEU A 310 11.19 -9.29 3.33
CA LEU A 310 12.08 -8.98 4.46
C LEU A 310 12.41 -10.23 5.30
N ALA A 311 11.45 -11.14 5.49
CA ALA A 311 11.61 -12.33 6.30
C ALA A 311 12.66 -13.31 5.75
N GLU A 312 12.85 -13.31 4.42
CA GLU A 312 13.79 -14.17 3.71
C GLU A 312 15.21 -13.57 3.59
N ARG A 313 15.45 -12.35 4.10
CA ARG A 313 16.75 -11.67 3.95
C ARG A 313 17.77 -12.21 4.91
N ASN A 314 19.01 -12.30 4.44
CA ASN A 314 20.16 -12.48 5.31
C ASN A 314 20.42 -11.19 6.11
N PRO A 315 21.22 -11.23 7.19
CA PRO A 315 21.35 -10.10 8.11
C PRO A 315 22.05 -8.88 7.48
N TYR A 316 22.96 -9.09 6.53
CA TYR A 316 23.64 -7.99 5.83
C TYR A 316 22.68 -7.26 4.88
N GLU A 317 21.89 -8.00 4.11
CA GLU A 317 20.81 -7.45 3.27
C GLU A 317 19.76 -6.72 4.12
N LEU A 318 19.41 -7.27 5.29
CA LEU A 318 18.43 -6.65 6.18
C LEU A 318 18.90 -5.27 6.68
N VAL A 319 20.19 -5.14 7.03
CA VAL A 319 20.78 -3.84 7.42
C VAL A 319 20.76 -2.85 6.26
N GLU A 320 21.09 -3.28 5.03
CA GLU A 320 21.01 -2.42 3.84
C GLU A 320 19.58 -1.91 3.61
N LEU A 321 18.59 -2.79 3.72
CA LEU A 321 17.18 -2.44 3.53
C LEU A 321 16.66 -1.55 4.66
N PHE A 322 17.11 -1.75 5.90
CA PHE A 322 16.78 -0.89 7.04
C PHE A 322 17.27 0.54 6.81
N MET A 323 18.55 0.72 6.47
CA MET A 323 19.09 2.04 6.14
C MET A 323 18.39 2.66 4.93
N SER A 324 18.05 1.85 3.93
CA SER A 324 17.29 2.31 2.76
C SER A 324 15.91 2.84 3.15
N ALA A 325 15.20 2.14 4.04
CA ALA A 325 13.89 2.57 4.54
C ALA A 325 13.97 3.88 5.33
N LEU A 326 14.99 4.05 6.19
CA LEU A 326 15.24 5.31 6.89
C LEU A 326 15.49 6.46 5.92
N ASN A 327 16.33 6.27 4.90
CA ASN A 327 16.58 7.28 3.86
C ASN A 327 15.33 7.63 3.03
N GLN A 328 14.35 6.73 2.95
CA GLN A 328 13.05 7.03 2.32
C GLN A 328 12.06 7.69 3.29
N HIS A 329 12.40 7.81 4.57
CA HIS A 329 11.49 8.19 5.66
C HIS A 329 10.27 7.26 5.76
N ASP A 330 10.48 5.97 5.47
CA ASP A 330 9.47 4.93 5.64
C ASP A 330 9.64 4.27 7.02
N ARG A 331 9.27 5.05 8.05
CA ARG A 331 8.98 4.67 9.45
C ARG A 331 8.58 3.22 9.62
N TYR A 332 7.48 2.92 8.94
CA TYR A 332 6.81 1.65 9.06
C TYR A 332 7.64 0.51 8.48
N THR A 333 8.15 0.67 7.26
CA THR A 333 8.98 -0.37 6.64
C THR A 333 10.25 -0.63 7.45
N ALA A 334 10.89 0.42 7.98
CA ALA A 334 12.03 0.29 8.90
C ALA A 334 11.67 -0.57 10.13
N SER A 335 10.54 -0.27 10.77
CA SER A 335 10.06 -0.99 11.95
C SER A 335 9.83 -2.48 11.71
N LEU A 336 9.44 -2.90 10.51
CA LEU A 336 9.22 -4.33 10.20
C LEU A 336 10.49 -5.18 10.35
N MET A 337 11.67 -4.56 10.29
CA MET A 337 12.97 -5.23 10.41
C MET A 337 13.48 -5.29 11.86
N LEU A 338 12.82 -4.59 12.78
CA LEU A 338 13.19 -4.50 14.20
C LEU A 338 12.55 -5.62 15.04
N SER A 339 13.21 -6.01 16.13
CA SER A 339 12.62 -6.83 17.18
C SER A 339 11.53 -6.07 17.93
N GLN A 340 10.70 -6.74 18.73
CA GLN A 340 9.61 -6.05 19.45
C GLN A 340 10.14 -5.03 20.47
N GLU A 341 11.26 -5.32 21.12
CA GLU A 341 11.91 -4.38 22.04
C GLU A 341 12.48 -3.17 21.28
N ALA A 342 13.22 -3.41 20.20
CA ALA A 342 13.75 -2.37 19.34
C ALA A 342 12.65 -1.47 18.74
N LYS A 343 11.51 -2.05 18.35
CA LYS A 343 10.35 -1.28 17.86
C LYS A 343 9.79 -0.33 18.90
N ARG A 344 9.76 -0.71 20.18
CA ARG A 344 9.27 0.16 21.26
C ARG A 344 10.19 1.36 21.42
N GLN A 345 11.50 1.12 21.49
CA GLN A 345 12.51 2.18 21.54
C GLN A 345 12.41 3.10 20.31
N PHE A 346 12.34 2.51 19.12
CA PHE A 346 12.19 3.25 17.87
C PHE A 346 10.89 4.06 17.81
N ALA A 347 9.81 3.62 18.44
CA ALA A 347 8.58 4.40 18.55
C ALA A 347 8.68 5.54 19.58
N GLU A 348 9.40 5.32 20.68
CA GLU A 348 9.64 6.33 21.74
C GLU A 348 10.57 7.46 21.29
N GLU A 349 11.55 7.17 20.41
CA GLU A 349 12.44 8.17 19.80
C GLU A 349 11.68 9.23 18.97
N GLY A 350 10.43 8.96 18.58
CA GLY A 350 9.57 9.91 17.89
C GLY A 350 9.75 9.92 16.36
N GLU A 351 9.59 11.09 15.74
CA GLU A 351 9.78 11.26 14.30
C GLU A 351 11.27 11.25 13.92
N ASP A 352 11.57 11.04 12.63
CA ASP A 352 12.95 11.17 12.13
C ASP A 352 13.51 12.56 12.48
N ASP A 353 14.80 12.62 12.85
CA ASP A 353 15.48 13.89 13.03
C ASP A 353 15.39 14.69 11.71
N PRO A 354 14.66 15.82 11.69
CA PRO A 354 14.42 16.57 10.46
C PRO A 354 15.71 17.22 9.92
N SER A 355 16.77 17.28 10.74
CA SER A 355 18.08 17.75 10.33
C SER A 355 18.86 16.71 9.52
N VAL A 356 18.53 15.42 9.60
CA VAL A 356 19.20 14.36 8.82
C VAL A 356 18.61 14.28 7.42
N GLU A 357 19.45 14.45 6.41
CA GLU A 357 19.08 14.31 4.99
C GLU A 357 19.26 12.87 4.49
N SER A 358 20.40 12.23 4.81
CA SER A 358 20.66 10.84 4.43
C SER A 358 21.72 10.18 5.31
N ILE A 359 21.63 8.86 5.42
CA ILE A 359 22.60 7.98 6.06
C ILE A 359 23.14 7.03 5.00
N GLN A 360 24.41 7.20 4.62
CA GLN A 360 25.03 6.42 3.57
C GLN A 360 26.12 5.53 4.15
N ARG A 361 26.20 4.29 3.68
CA ARG A 361 27.29 3.37 4.03
C ARG A 361 28.55 3.74 3.24
N LEU A 362 29.72 3.71 3.88
CA LEU A 362 31.02 3.96 3.25
C LEU A 362 31.68 2.69 2.69
N SER A 363 31.51 1.56 3.37
CA SER A 363 32.14 0.29 3.02
C SER A 363 31.18 -0.57 2.19
N PRO A 364 31.62 -1.35 1.19
CA PRO A 364 30.71 -2.29 0.54
C PRO A 364 30.14 -3.29 1.56
N PRO A 365 28.91 -3.78 1.35
CA PRO A 365 28.33 -4.82 2.20
C PRO A 365 29.08 -6.13 2.01
N ASN A 366 29.32 -6.85 3.11
CA ASN A 366 29.89 -8.19 3.07
C ASN A 366 28.78 -9.20 2.78
N ARG A 367 28.45 -9.38 1.50
CA ARG A 367 27.30 -10.20 1.05
C ARG A 367 27.58 -11.71 1.06
N ASP A 368 28.85 -12.11 1.10
CA ASP A 368 29.28 -13.50 0.94
C ASP A 368 29.55 -14.20 2.28
N SER A 369 29.33 -13.53 3.41
CA SER A 369 29.50 -14.13 4.73
C SER A 369 28.38 -15.09 5.07
N ASP A 370 28.71 -16.36 5.23
CA ASP A 370 27.76 -17.40 5.64
C ASP A 370 27.23 -17.13 7.05
N SER A 371 25.94 -16.83 7.12
CA SER A 371 25.19 -16.61 8.35
C SER A 371 24.11 -17.67 8.58
N SER A 372 24.06 -18.71 7.75
CA SER A 372 22.97 -19.69 7.70
C SER A 372 22.82 -20.49 8.99
N GLY A 373 23.92 -20.77 9.69
CA GLY A 373 23.94 -21.49 10.98
C GLY A 373 23.85 -20.61 12.23
N LEU A 374 23.89 -19.27 12.09
CA LEU A 374 23.96 -18.36 13.24
C LEU A 374 22.56 -17.96 13.72
N VAL A 375 22.41 -17.66 15.02
CA VAL A 375 21.15 -17.10 15.58
C VAL A 375 21.31 -15.67 16.12
N ALA A 376 22.55 -15.21 16.22
CA ALA A 376 22.92 -13.84 16.54
C ALA A 376 24.18 -13.45 15.77
N LEU A 377 24.29 -12.20 15.37
CA LEU A 377 25.53 -11.60 14.86
C LEU A 377 25.52 -10.09 15.05
N GLU A 378 26.69 -9.51 14.85
CA GLU A 378 26.90 -8.07 14.83
C GLU A 378 27.41 -7.64 13.46
N VAL A 379 26.81 -6.61 12.89
CA VAL A 379 27.19 -6.05 11.60
C VAL A 379 27.66 -4.60 11.82
N PRO A 380 28.99 -4.37 11.85
CA PRO A 380 29.52 -3.01 11.87
C PRO A 380 29.37 -2.36 10.50
N VAL A 381 28.96 -1.09 10.49
CA VAL A 381 28.73 -0.30 9.29
C VAL A 381 29.33 1.08 9.48
N ASP A 382 30.36 1.38 8.70
CA ASP A 382 30.87 2.75 8.58
C ASP A 382 29.87 3.57 7.77
N THR A 383 29.40 4.66 8.35
CA THR A 383 28.37 5.52 7.75
C THR A 383 28.83 6.97 7.65
N VAL A 384 28.25 7.68 6.67
CA VAL A 384 28.23 9.13 6.61
C VAL A 384 26.79 9.59 6.74
N ILE A 385 26.53 10.37 7.78
CA ILE A 385 25.28 11.07 7.98
C ILE A 385 25.45 12.45 7.35
N THR A 386 24.63 12.76 6.36
CA THR A 386 24.54 14.09 5.76
C THR A 386 23.35 14.82 6.36
N MET A 387 23.60 16.00 6.91
CA MET A 387 22.59 16.88 7.48
C MET A 387 22.01 17.82 6.39
N GLN A 388 20.84 18.42 6.63
CA GLN A 388 20.18 19.38 5.73
C GLN A 388 21.04 20.61 5.41
N ASN A 389 21.95 20.99 6.32
CA ASN A 389 22.92 22.07 6.10
C ASN A 389 24.19 21.58 5.37
N HIS A 390 24.17 20.37 4.83
CA HIS A 390 25.25 19.67 4.14
C HIS A 390 26.49 19.35 4.99
N LEU A 391 26.42 19.52 6.31
CA LEU A 391 27.42 18.97 7.21
C LEU A 391 27.39 17.43 7.10
N LYS A 392 28.59 16.84 7.08
CA LYS A 392 28.76 15.39 7.00
C LYS A 392 29.46 14.91 8.26
N GLU A 393 28.84 13.95 8.92
CA GLU A 393 29.39 13.31 10.11
C GLU A 393 29.66 11.84 9.80
N ARG A 394 30.85 11.36 10.13
CA ARG A 394 31.16 9.92 10.06
C ARG A 394 30.76 9.28 11.37
N ARG A 395 30.09 8.13 11.28
CA ARG A 395 29.74 7.32 12.45
C ARG A 395 29.87 5.85 12.13
N LYS A 396 30.33 5.07 13.09
CA LYS A 396 30.30 3.63 13.02
C LYS A 396 29.09 3.10 13.77
N LEU A 397 28.17 2.50 13.02
CA LEU A 397 26.95 1.91 13.57
C LEU A 397 27.14 0.39 13.69
N HIS A 398 26.83 -0.14 14.86
CA HIS A 398 26.90 -1.56 15.16
C HIS A 398 25.49 -2.12 15.25
N PHE A 399 25.07 -2.84 14.21
CA PHE A 399 23.76 -3.47 14.17
C PHE A 399 23.84 -4.85 14.83
N VAL A 400 23.13 -5.03 15.95
CA VAL A 400 23.00 -6.33 16.60
C VAL A 400 21.75 -7.00 16.06
N LEU A 401 21.91 -8.15 15.39
CA LEU A 401 20.81 -8.91 14.82
C LEU A 401 20.63 -10.25 15.53
N LYS A 402 19.38 -10.67 15.70
CA LYS A 402 19.00 -11.96 16.30
C LYS A 402 17.86 -12.62 15.54
N ARG A 403 17.73 -13.94 15.71
CA ARG A 403 16.57 -14.75 15.34
C ARG A 403 16.38 -15.87 16.35
N ALA A 404 15.14 -16.29 16.60
CA ALA A 404 14.84 -17.28 17.63
C ALA A 404 15.33 -18.70 17.26
N SER A 405 15.44 -19.00 15.96
CA SER A 405 16.04 -20.24 15.46
C SER A 405 16.57 -20.01 14.03
N VAL A 406 17.31 -20.98 13.49
CA VAL A 406 17.81 -20.91 12.10
C VAL A 406 16.72 -20.88 11.03
N LYS A 407 15.46 -21.19 11.39
CA LYS A 407 14.29 -21.14 10.51
C LYS A 407 13.51 -19.84 10.63
N GLU A 408 13.79 -19.04 11.66
CA GLU A 408 13.10 -17.79 11.91
C GLU A 408 13.80 -16.62 11.20
N PRO A 409 13.06 -15.56 10.83
CA PRO A 409 13.64 -14.37 10.24
C PRO A 409 14.62 -13.64 11.16
N TRP A 410 15.64 -13.02 10.57
CA TRP A 410 16.48 -12.06 11.26
C TRP A 410 15.70 -10.80 11.65
N LYS A 411 16.01 -10.26 12.83
CA LYS A 411 15.55 -8.97 13.33
C LYS A 411 16.71 -8.16 13.89
N ILE A 412 16.68 -6.85 13.70
CA ILE A 412 17.60 -5.92 14.36
C ILE A 412 17.10 -5.71 15.78
N GLU A 413 17.93 -6.09 16.75
CA GLU A 413 17.64 -6.00 18.19
C GLU A 413 18.05 -4.63 18.76
N ARG A 414 19.16 -4.08 18.27
CA ARG A 414 19.68 -2.79 18.72
C ARG A 414 20.66 -2.24 17.69
N ILE A 415 20.83 -0.93 17.69
CA ILE A 415 21.82 -0.22 16.88
C ILE A 415 22.66 0.61 17.85
N ASP A 416 23.92 0.21 18.03
CA ASP A 416 24.84 0.92 18.91
C ASP A 416 25.64 1.94 18.09
N ASN A 417 25.68 3.18 18.58
CA ASN A 417 26.53 4.23 18.04
C ASN A 417 27.82 4.26 18.87
N ILE A 418 28.91 3.77 18.31
CA ILE A 418 30.21 3.80 18.96
C ILE A 418 30.95 5.03 18.41
N PRO A 419 31.24 6.05 19.23
CA PRO A 419 32.10 7.15 18.82
C PRO A 419 33.46 6.60 18.38
N ASP A 420 33.98 7.08 17.24
CA ASP A 420 35.33 6.76 16.78
C ASP A 420 36.40 7.27 17.75
#